data_AF-A0A7J8IN40-F1
#
_entry.id   AF-A0A7J8IN40-F1
#
_cell.length_a   1.000
_cell.length_b   1.000
_cell.length_c   1.000
_cell.angle_alpha   90.00
_cell.angle_beta   90.00
_cell.angle_gamma   90.00
#
_symmetry.space_group_name_H-M   'P 1'
#
loop_
_entity.id
_entity.type
_entity.pdbx_description
1 polymer ?
#
loop_
_entity_poly.entity_id
_entity_poly.type
_entity_poly.pdbx_seq_one_letter_code
_entity_poly.pdbx_strand_id
1 'polypeptide(L)'
;MQIRPKRFDVGPILKQETVPVPPKSTAKELEAMLSRLGANMLISVLKNLPESLNNGRQQPTEGVTRAPKVSVGTSCIKWEEQTSEEIFRLYRAIGDKIPLQTLWMDNAIKLLDLVEVNSSVLADPKLTGQAVIPGSITYHKQSQILLVCCKDGWIGVRSVMLKKTLTATDFYNGYLHSWHQKNAQAHPSQCRFQTLRLPAKKKQKKEFVAMQQCIK
;
A
#
# COMPACT_ATOMS: atom_id res chain seq x y z
N MET A 1 -4.79 18.62 -25.93
CA MET A 1 -3.94 17.45 -25.59
C MET A 1 -3.29 16.96 -26.88
N GLN A 2 -1.96 17.02 -27.00
CA GLN A 2 -1.26 16.43 -28.14
C GLN A 2 -1.14 14.92 -27.90
N ILE A 3 -1.96 14.14 -28.60
CA ILE A 3 -1.95 12.68 -28.48
C ILE A 3 -0.80 12.16 -29.33
N ARG A 4 0.13 11.43 -28.71
CA ARG A 4 1.20 10.71 -29.43
C ARG A 4 0.85 9.22 -29.44
N PRO A 5 0.73 8.57 -30.61
CA PRO A 5 0.45 7.14 -30.67
C PRO A 5 1.43 6.33 -29.79
N LYS A 6 0.90 5.38 -29.01
CA LYS A 6 1.68 4.49 -28.13
C LYS A 6 2.46 5.17 -27.00
N ARG A 7 2.28 6.47 -26.75
CA ARG A 7 2.92 7.20 -25.64
C ARG A 7 1.85 7.87 -24.78
N PHE A 8 1.97 7.73 -23.46
CA PHE A 8 1.03 8.24 -22.47
C PHE A 8 1.69 9.34 -21.66
N ASP A 9 0.98 10.44 -21.41
CA ASP A 9 1.43 11.60 -20.61
C ASP A 9 2.78 12.20 -21.04
N VAL A 10 3.06 12.31 -22.35
CA VAL A 10 4.33 12.86 -22.90
C VAL A 10 4.18 14.26 -23.53
N GLY A 11 3.08 14.96 -23.24
CA GLY A 11 2.86 16.31 -23.77
C GLY A 11 3.79 17.36 -23.13
N PRO A 12 3.99 18.53 -23.77
CA PRO A 12 4.71 19.62 -23.14
C PRO A 12 4.00 20.09 -21.86
N ILE A 13 4.78 20.51 -20.87
CA ILE A 13 4.30 21.06 -19.60
C ILE A 13 4.02 22.55 -19.82
N LEU A 14 2.76 22.96 -19.64
CA LEU A 14 2.35 24.37 -19.80
C LEU A 14 2.49 25.15 -18.49
N LYS A 15 2.22 24.49 -17.36
CA LYS A 15 2.36 25.05 -16.02
C LYS A 15 2.61 23.92 -15.03
N GLN A 16 3.44 24.16 -14.04
CA GLN A 16 3.78 23.20 -12.99
C GLN A 16 3.89 23.94 -11.66
N GLU A 17 3.38 23.32 -10.60
CA GLU A 17 3.55 23.76 -9.23
C GLU A 17 4.07 22.57 -8.41
N THR A 18 4.90 22.86 -7.40
CA THR A 18 5.43 21.83 -6.50
C THR A 18 4.81 22.03 -5.12
N VAL A 19 4.32 20.94 -4.53
CA VAL A 19 3.82 20.94 -3.15
C VAL A 19 4.50 19.84 -2.35
N PRO A 20 4.92 20.11 -1.10
CA PRO A 20 5.37 19.05 -0.22
C PRO A 20 4.20 18.13 0.10
N VAL A 21 4.42 16.81 0.04
CA VAL A 21 3.43 15.83 0.50
C VAL A 21 3.32 15.96 2.02
N PRO A 22 2.14 16.28 2.59
CA PRO A 22 2.03 16.46 4.02
C PRO A 22 2.41 15.19 4.79
N PRO A 23 3.08 15.32 5.94
CA PRO A 23 3.41 14.17 6.77
C PRO A 23 2.15 13.35 7.10
N LYS A 24 2.26 12.03 6.95
CA LYS A 24 1.18 11.07 7.24
C LYS A 24 -0.14 11.30 6.46
N SER A 25 -0.14 12.08 5.37
CA SER A 25 -1.33 12.23 4.54
C SER A 25 -1.74 10.92 3.87
N THR A 26 -3.04 10.67 3.82
CA THR A 26 -3.66 9.64 2.99
C THR A 26 -3.74 10.08 1.53
N ALA A 27 -3.92 9.11 0.62
CA ALA A 27 -4.17 9.43 -0.78
C ALA A 27 -5.39 10.32 -0.99
N LYS A 28 -6.44 10.16 -0.17
CA LYS A 28 -7.68 10.97 -0.24
C LYS A 28 -7.44 12.43 0.14
N GLU A 29 -6.66 12.67 1.19
CA GLU A 29 -6.31 14.04 1.62
C GLU A 29 -5.42 14.72 0.58
N LEU A 30 -4.44 14.00 0.04
CA LEU A 30 -3.58 14.50 -1.02
C LEU A 30 -4.37 14.75 -2.32
N GLU A 31 -5.31 13.88 -2.67
CA GLU A 31 -6.22 14.04 -3.80
C GLU A 31 -7.05 15.33 -3.67
N ALA A 32 -7.62 15.60 -2.50
CA ALA A 32 -8.41 16.82 -2.26
C ALA A 32 -7.55 18.10 -2.40
N MET A 33 -6.33 18.09 -1.87
CA MET A 33 -5.39 19.19 -2.00
C MET A 33 -5.01 19.44 -3.47
N LEU A 34 -4.56 18.40 -4.16
CA LEU A 34 -4.09 18.49 -5.55
C LEU A 34 -5.21 18.84 -6.52
N SER A 35 -6.44 18.36 -6.26
CA SER A 35 -7.60 18.67 -7.10
C SER A 35 -7.92 20.17 -7.09
N ARG A 36 -7.89 20.80 -5.90
CA ARG A 36 -8.10 22.25 -5.77
C ARG A 36 -6.99 23.05 -6.46
N LEU A 37 -5.74 22.67 -6.25
CA LEU A 37 -4.59 23.32 -6.91
C LEU A 37 -4.68 23.18 -8.44
N GLY A 38 -4.93 21.96 -8.92
CA GLY A 38 -5.05 21.65 -10.34
C GLY A 38 -6.18 22.41 -11.03
N ALA A 39 -7.33 22.57 -10.37
CA ALA A 39 -8.43 23.37 -10.88
C ALA A 39 -8.02 24.84 -11.06
N ASN A 40 -7.40 25.45 -10.04
CA ASN A 40 -6.94 26.83 -10.11
C ASN A 40 -5.87 27.03 -11.20
N MET A 41 -4.92 26.10 -11.29
CA MET A 41 -3.89 26.11 -12.33
C MET A 41 -4.50 26.01 -13.73
N LEU A 42 -5.47 25.13 -13.93
CA LEU A 42 -6.16 24.95 -15.21
C LEU A 42 -6.82 26.26 -15.64
N ILE A 43 -7.57 26.92 -14.75
CA ILE A 43 -8.23 28.21 -15.05
C ILE A 43 -7.19 29.29 -15.38
N SER A 44 -6.07 29.34 -14.65
CA SER A 44 -4.98 30.27 -14.95
C SER A 44 -4.38 30.07 -16.34
N VAL A 45 -4.16 28.82 -16.76
CA VAL A 45 -3.64 28.50 -18.10
C VAL A 45 -4.66 28.88 -19.18
N LEU A 46 -5.94 28.58 -18.97
CA LEU A 46 -6.99 28.88 -19.95
C LEU A 46 -7.19 30.38 -20.17
N LYS A 47 -7.05 31.21 -19.12
CA LYS A 47 -7.16 32.68 -19.24
C LYS A 47 -6.06 33.27 -20.14
N ASN A 48 -4.86 32.69 -20.12
CA ASN A 48 -3.69 33.15 -20.88
C ASN A 48 -3.19 32.06 -21.84
N LEU A 49 -4.11 31.41 -22.55
CA LEU A 49 -3.81 30.19 -23.30
C LEU A 49 -2.76 30.39 -24.42
N PRO A 50 -2.82 31.44 -25.28
CA PRO A 50 -1.83 31.62 -26.33
C PRO A 50 -0.40 31.72 -25.79
N GLU A 51 -0.22 32.50 -24.73
CA GLU A 51 1.07 32.65 -24.05
C GLU A 51 1.51 31.35 -23.38
N SER A 52 0.59 30.65 -22.69
CA SER A 52 0.89 29.37 -22.03
C SER A 52 1.34 28.30 -23.01
N LEU A 53 0.76 28.27 -24.21
CA LEU A 53 1.17 27.35 -25.28
C LEU A 53 2.56 27.69 -25.82
N ASN A 54 2.85 28.97 -26.05
CA ASN A 54 4.15 29.44 -26.52
C ASN A 54 5.27 29.17 -25.50
N ASN A 55 4.95 29.24 -24.20
CA ASN A 55 5.89 28.99 -23.11
C ASN A 55 5.98 27.51 -22.69
N GLY A 56 5.27 26.61 -23.38
CA GLY A 56 5.24 25.17 -23.06
C GLY A 56 6.62 24.52 -23.16
N ARG A 57 7.00 23.74 -22.15
CA ARG A 57 8.33 23.12 -22.03
C ARG A 57 8.25 21.62 -22.29
N GLN A 58 9.20 21.05 -23.03
CA GLN A 58 9.28 19.59 -23.17
C GLN A 58 9.62 18.94 -21.82
N GLN A 59 9.10 17.74 -21.58
CA GLN A 59 9.45 16.98 -20.39
C GLN A 59 10.92 16.55 -20.43
N PRO A 60 11.61 16.51 -19.28
CA PRO A 60 12.97 15.97 -19.20
C PRO A 60 12.97 14.49 -19.59
N THR A 61 14.09 14.02 -20.14
CA THR A 61 14.31 12.59 -20.42
C THR A 61 14.80 11.83 -19.20
N GLU A 62 15.48 12.52 -18.29
CA GLU A 62 15.96 11.99 -17.02
C GLU A 62 14.90 12.08 -15.92
N GLY A 63 14.88 11.11 -15.01
CA GLY A 63 13.94 11.09 -13.88
C GLY A 63 12.49 10.72 -14.22
N VAL A 64 12.21 10.35 -15.47
CA VAL A 64 10.86 9.92 -15.90
C VAL A 64 10.50 8.58 -15.23
N THR A 65 9.44 8.59 -14.45
CA THR A 65 8.88 7.40 -13.81
C THR A 65 7.46 7.12 -14.31
N ARG A 66 6.98 5.90 -14.10
CA ARG A 66 5.58 5.52 -14.37
C ARG A 66 4.90 5.19 -13.04
N ALA A 67 3.67 5.65 -12.89
CA ALA A 67 2.78 5.23 -11.81
C ALA A 67 1.89 4.07 -12.30
N PRO A 68 2.27 2.79 -12.08
CA PRO A 68 1.45 1.67 -12.50
C PRO A 68 0.12 1.67 -11.74
N LYS A 69 -0.92 1.12 -12.37
CA LYS A 69 -2.22 0.92 -11.72
C LYS A 69 -2.05 0.04 -10.47
N VAL A 70 -2.56 0.52 -9.33
CA VAL A 70 -2.58 -0.24 -8.09
C VAL A 70 -3.37 -1.55 -8.29
N SER A 71 -2.84 -2.65 -7.77
CA SER A 71 -3.44 -3.98 -7.85
C SER A 71 -3.54 -4.63 -6.48
N VAL A 72 -4.28 -5.73 -6.36
CA VAL A 72 -4.30 -6.55 -5.13
C VAL A 72 -2.89 -7.06 -4.78
N GLY A 73 -2.04 -7.34 -5.78
CA GLY A 73 -0.64 -7.71 -5.53
C GLY A 73 0.17 -6.59 -4.91
N THR A 74 -0.18 -5.33 -5.18
CA THR A 74 0.44 -4.15 -4.56
C THR A 74 0.12 -4.06 -3.06
N SER A 75 -1.02 -4.61 -2.61
CA SER A 75 -1.44 -4.56 -1.21
C SER A 75 -0.93 -5.71 -0.35
N CYS A 76 -0.23 -6.68 -0.95
CA CYS A 76 0.37 -7.79 -0.22
C CYS A 76 1.61 -7.30 0.55
N ILE A 77 1.56 -7.36 1.87
CA ILE A 77 2.68 -6.98 2.73
C ILE A 77 3.79 -8.01 2.58
N LYS A 78 5.02 -7.52 2.39
CA LYS A 78 6.25 -8.29 2.37
C LYS A 78 6.99 -8.09 3.69
N TRP A 79 6.64 -8.88 4.69
CA TRP A 79 7.14 -8.69 6.07
C TRP A 79 8.66 -8.70 6.16
N GLU A 80 9.31 -9.59 5.41
CA GLU A 80 10.76 -9.76 5.43
C GLU A 80 11.52 -8.62 4.71
N GLU A 81 10.85 -7.86 3.84
CA GLU A 81 11.47 -6.82 3.01
C GLU A 81 11.15 -5.41 3.50
N GLN A 82 9.93 -5.21 4.02
CA GLN A 82 9.39 -3.89 4.32
C GLN A 82 9.58 -3.48 5.78
N THR A 83 10.03 -2.25 5.94
CA THR A 83 10.03 -1.50 7.20
C THR A 83 8.61 -1.15 7.64
N SER A 84 8.45 -0.89 8.93
CA SER A 84 7.21 -0.38 9.51
C SER A 84 6.70 0.88 8.78
N GLU A 85 7.57 1.84 8.49
CA GLU A 85 7.20 3.07 7.79
C GLU A 85 6.85 2.85 6.30
N GLU A 86 7.47 1.90 5.62
CA GLU A 86 7.05 1.51 4.25
C GLU A 86 5.64 0.91 4.26
N ILE A 87 5.30 0.08 5.25
CA ILE A 87 3.96 -0.48 5.41
C ILE A 87 2.94 0.63 5.69
N PHE A 88 3.25 1.57 6.58
CA PHE A 88 2.36 2.71 6.83
C PHE A 88 2.19 3.62 5.61
N ARG A 89 3.27 3.90 4.85
CA ARG A 89 3.17 4.62 3.58
C ARG A 89 2.25 3.92 2.59
N LEU A 90 2.40 2.60 2.45
CA LEU A 90 1.53 1.80 1.59
C LEU A 90 0.07 1.85 2.08
N TYR A 91 -0.15 1.68 3.38
CA TYR A 91 -1.49 1.76 4.00
C TYR A 91 -2.16 3.11 3.73
N ARG A 92 -1.45 4.23 3.90
CA ARG A 92 -1.98 5.57 3.61
C ARG A 92 -2.21 5.80 2.12
N ALA A 93 -1.38 5.21 1.25
CA ALA A 93 -1.47 5.37 -0.19
C ALA A 93 -2.63 4.58 -0.82
N ILE A 94 -2.92 3.36 -0.33
CA ILE A 94 -3.88 2.47 -1.01
C ILE A 94 -4.95 1.86 -0.08
N GLY A 95 -4.75 1.89 1.24
CA GLY A 95 -5.53 1.10 2.21
C GLY A 95 -7.03 1.41 2.23
N ASP A 96 -7.42 2.66 1.93
CA ASP A 96 -8.82 3.08 1.81
C ASP A 96 -9.55 2.34 0.67
N LYS A 97 -8.88 2.12 -0.47
CA LYS A 97 -9.45 1.47 -1.65
C LYS A 97 -9.16 -0.04 -1.69
N ILE A 98 -7.95 -0.43 -1.27
CA ILE A 98 -7.45 -1.80 -1.28
C ILE A 98 -6.73 -2.06 0.04
N PRO A 99 -7.41 -2.69 1.02
CA PRO A 99 -6.80 -3.05 2.29
C PRO A 99 -5.53 -3.88 2.11
N LEU A 100 -4.55 -3.67 2.98
CA LEU A 100 -3.32 -4.45 2.97
C LEU A 100 -3.63 -5.90 3.35
N GLN A 101 -2.91 -6.84 2.74
CA GLN A 101 -3.19 -8.27 2.83
C GLN A 101 -1.96 -9.04 3.24
N THR A 102 -2.20 -10.12 3.98
CA THR A 102 -1.19 -11.07 4.41
C THR A 102 -1.82 -12.46 4.50
N LEU A 103 -1.02 -13.48 4.80
CA LEU A 103 -1.49 -14.83 5.11
C LEU A 103 -1.52 -15.06 6.62
N TRP A 104 -2.60 -15.70 7.09
CA TRP A 104 -2.73 -16.29 8.41
C TRP A 104 -3.18 -17.73 8.26
N MET A 105 -2.33 -18.70 8.66
CA MET A 105 -2.63 -20.14 8.57
C MET A 105 -3.20 -20.52 7.20
N ASP A 106 -2.46 -20.19 6.13
CA ASP A 106 -2.81 -20.41 4.72
C ASP A 106 -4.08 -19.69 4.20
N ASN A 107 -4.69 -18.84 5.03
CA ASN A 107 -5.84 -18.03 4.63
C ASN A 107 -5.42 -16.59 4.43
N ALA A 108 -5.85 -15.99 3.31
CA ALA A 108 -5.67 -14.57 3.07
C ALA A 108 -6.49 -13.77 4.10
N ILE A 109 -5.82 -12.86 4.80
CA ILE A 109 -6.41 -11.96 5.78
C ILE A 109 -6.07 -10.52 5.41
N LYS A 110 -7.03 -9.61 5.58
CA LYS A 110 -6.82 -8.18 5.38
C LYS A 110 -6.56 -7.51 6.72
N LEU A 111 -5.59 -6.63 6.77
CA LEU A 111 -5.32 -5.80 7.94
C LEU A 111 -6.09 -4.49 7.81
N LEU A 112 -6.78 -4.13 8.88
CA LEU A 112 -7.63 -2.95 8.95
C LEU A 112 -7.19 -2.10 10.15
N ASP A 113 -7.30 -0.78 10.01
CA ASP A 113 -7.04 0.16 11.12
C ASP A 113 -5.64 -0.04 11.74
N LEU A 114 -4.63 0.15 10.89
CA LEU A 114 -3.22 0.13 11.29
C LEU A 114 -2.89 1.37 12.13
N VAL A 115 -2.16 1.16 13.22
CA VAL A 115 -1.76 2.22 14.16
C VAL A 115 -0.29 2.12 14.50
N GLU A 116 0.35 3.27 14.68
CA GLU A 116 1.72 3.35 15.18
C GLU A 116 1.81 2.80 16.62
N VAL A 117 2.92 2.14 16.93
CA VAL A 117 3.16 1.56 18.26
C VAL A 117 3.96 2.55 19.08
N ASN A 118 3.40 2.96 20.22
CA ASN A 118 4.07 3.88 21.13
C ASN A 118 5.27 3.22 21.82
N SER A 119 6.26 4.03 22.19
CA SER A 119 7.46 3.57 22.91
C SER A 119 7.16 2.84 24.22
N SER A 120 6.09 3.23 24.92
CA SER A 120 5.64 2.55 26.15
C SER A 120 5.18 1.12 25.93
N VAL A 121 4.62 0.81 24.75
CA VAL A 121 4.22 -0.56 24.39
C VAL A 121 5.45 -1.38 24.03
N LEU A 122 6.42 -0.79 23.31
CA LEU A 122 7.68 -1.44 22.95
C LEU A 122 8.58 -1.74 24.15
N ALA A 123 8.41 -1.01 25.26
CA ALA A 123 9.12 -1.25 26.51
C ALA A 123 8.60 -2.48 27.29
N ASP A 124 7.54 -3.16 26.83
CA ASP A 124 7.06 -4.40 27.45
C ASP A 124 8.19 -5.46 27.41
N PRO A 125 8.63 -5.99 28.57
CA PRO A 125 9.65 -7.05 28.65
C PRO A 125 9.33 -8.27 27.79
N LYS A 126 8.04 -8.53 27.52
CA LYS A 126 7.60 -9.64 26.66
C LYS A 126 7.95 -9.45 25.18
N LEU A 127 8.18 -8.22 24.73
CA LEU A 127 8.56 -7.91 23.35
C LEU A 127 10.09 -7.83 23.16
N THR A 128 10.83 -7.48 24.21
CA THR A 128 12.29 -7.23 24.16
C THR A 128 13.14 -8.49 24.39
N GLY A 129 12.57 -9.55 24.98
CA GLY A 129 13.31 -10.77 25.35
C GLY A 129 13.28 -11.93 24.34
N GLN A 130 12.60 -11.80 23.19
CA GLN A 130 12.44 -12.90 22.23
C GLN A 130 13.09 -12.59 20.88
N ALA A 131 13.70 -13.61 20.26
CA ALA A 131 14.12 -13.56 18.86
C ALA A 131 12.87 -13.54 17.97
N VAL A 132 12.37 -12.35 17.67
CA VAL A 132 11.17 -12.15 16.86
C VAL A 132 11.56 -12.04 15.39
N ILE A 133 10.90 -12.81 14.53
CA ILE A 133 11.07 -12.71 13.08
C ILE A 133 9.98 -11.84 12.45
N PRO A 134 10.22 -11.20 11.31
CA PRO A 134 9.18 -10.43 10.63
C PRO A 134 7.90 -11.25 10.40
N GLY A 135 6.77 -10.60 10.60
CA GLY A 135 5.43 -11.17 10.58
C GLY A 135 4.94 -11.72 11.92
N SER A 136 5.81 -11.91 12.92
CA SER A 136 5.38 -12.44 14.24
C SER A 136 4.32 -11.56 14.88
N ILE A 137 3.33 -12.18 15.53
CA ILE A 137 2.15 -11.48 16.06
C ILE A 137 2.10 -11.65 17.58
N THR A 138 1.77 -10.59 18.30
CA THR A 138 1.50 -10.64 19.74
C THR A 138 0.30 -9.76 20.07
N TYR A 139 -0.65 -10.29 20.84
CA TYR A 139 -1.77 -9.49 21.32
C TYR A 139 -1.38 -8.72 22.59
N HIS A 140 -1.46 -7.39 22.52
CA HIS A 140 -1.18 -6.52 23.66
C HIS A 140 -2.50 -6.15 24.35
N LYS A 141 -2.72 -6.71 25.55
CA LYS A 141 -4.00 -6.65 26.26
C LYS A 141 -4.40 -5.23 26.66
N GLN A 142 -3.43 -4.43 27.09
CA GLN A 142 -3.65 -3.10 27.66
C GLN A 142 -4.15 -2.11 26.61
N SER A 143 -3.61 -2.17 25.39
CA SER A 143 -4.06 -1.32 24.27
C SER A 143 -5.05 -2.00 23.33
N GLN A 144 -5.35 -3.28 23.55
CA GLN A 144 -6.26 -4.10 22.74
C GLN A 144 -5.91 -4.07 21.24
N ILE A 145 -4.63 -4.25 20.90
CA ILE A 145 -4.15 -4.30 19.51
C ILE A 145 -3.31 -5.55 19.27
N LEU A 146 -3.24 -5.98 18.01
CA LEU A 146 -2.24 -6.93 17.55
C LEU A 146 -0.97 -6.17 17.19
N LEU A 147 0.12 -6.50 17.87
CA LEU A 147 1.46 -6.05 17.50
C LEU A 147 2.01 -7.02 16.46
N VAL A 148 2.48 -6.49 15.34
CA VAL A 148 3.11 -7.28 14.27
C VAL A 148 4.51 -6.79 13.99
N CYS A 149 5.47 -7.71 14.08
CA CYS A 149 6.87 -7.43 13.84
C CYS A 149 7.12 -7.21 12.34
N CYS A 150 7.82 -6.13 12.02
CA CYS A 150 8.26 -5.77 10.68
C CYS A 150 9.78 -5.99 10.55
N LYS A 151 10.37 -5.61 9.43
CA LYS A 151 11.83 -5.69 9.24
C LYS A 151 12.64 -4.91 10.29
N ASP A 152 12.16 -3.75 10.73
CA ASP A 152 12.90 -2.79 11.56
C ASP A 152 12.14 -2.31 12.80
N GLY A 153 10.96 -2.85 13.07
CA GLY A 153 10.10 -2.34 14.14
C GLY A 153 8.77 -3.08 14.23
N TRP A 154 7.74 -2.38 14.70
CA TRP A 154 6.42 -2.96 14.94
C TRP A 154 5.32 -2.05 14.40
N ILE A 155 4.23 -2.67 13.95
CA ILE A 155 2.97 -1.98 13.69
C ILE A 155 1.88 -2.54 14.60
N GLY A 156 0.91 -1.70 14.94
CA GLY A 156 -0.32 -2.11 15.61
C GLY A 156 -1.44 -2.32 14.60
N VAL A 157 -2.29 -3.31 14.84
CA VAL A 157 -3.47 -3.60 14.04
C VAL A 157 -4.67 -3.72 14.98
N ARG A 158 -5.66 -2.84 14.82
CA ARG A 158 -6.87 -2.84 15.66
C ARG A 158 -7.94 -3.80 15.18
N SER A 159 -7.98 -4.08 13.89
CA SER A 159 -8.94 -5.03 13.33
C SER A 159 -8.39 -5.77 12.11
N VAL A 160 -8.96 -6.93 11.84
CA VAL A 160 -8.63 -7.74 10.68
C VAL A 160 -9.90 -8.23 10.02
N MET A 161 -9.84 -8.52 8.72
CA MET A 161 -10.93 -9.14 7.98
C MET A 161 -10.46 -10.47 7.41
N LEU A 162 -11.02 -11.55 7.94
CA LEU A 162 -10.86 -12.91 7.44
C LEU A 162 -12.13 -13.34 6.67
N LYS A 163 -13.13 -13.85 7.39
CA LYS A 163 -14.51 -14.09 6.88
C LYS A 163 -15.46 -12.93 7.20
N LYS A 164 -15.23 -12.30 8.35
CA LYS A 164 -15.89 -11.10 8.85
C LYS A 164 -14.83 -10.18 9.44
N THR A 165 -15.19 -8.93 9.67
CA THR A 165 -14.37 -8.01 10.45
C THR A 165 -14.32 -8.49 11.90
N LEU A 166 -13.11 -8.54 12.45
CA LEU A 166 -12.82 -8.95 13.82
C LEU A 166 -11.96 -7.85 14.45
N THR A 167 -12.27 -7.47 15.69
CA THR A 167 -11.32 -6.66 16.46
C THR A 167 -10.08 -7.50 16.78
N ALA A 168 -8.99 -6.82 17.16
CA ALA A 168 -7.79 -7.49 17.67
C ALA A 168 -8.12 -8.47 18.82
N THR A 169 -9.03 -8.07 19.71
CA THR A 169 -9.52 -8.90 20.82
C THR A 169 -10.27 -10.13 20.32
N ASP A 170 -11.20 -9.98 19.38
CA ASP A 170 -11.96 -11.10 18.81
C ASP A 170 -11.05 -12.07 18.07
N PHE A 171 -10.09 -11.54 17.31
CA PHE A 171 -9.09 -12.35 16.62
C PHE A 171 -8.22 -13.11 17.63
N TYR A 172 -7.81 -12.45 18.71
CA TYR A 172 -7.05 -13.11 19.78
C TYR A 172 -7.85 -14.25 20.41
N ASN A 173 -9.08 -13.99 20.86
CA ASN A 173 -9.91 -14.98 21.55
C ASN A 173 -10.28 -16.16 20.64
N GLY A 174 -10.59 -15.90 19.37
CA GLY A 174 -11.04 -16.94 18.44
C GLY A 174 -9.92 -17.74 17.78
N TYR A 175 -8.78 -17.09 17.50
CA TYR A 175 -7.73 -17.66 16.65
C TYR A 175 -6.39 -17.75 17.36
N LEU A 176 -5.86 -16.64 17.87
CA LEU A 176 -4.49 -16.58 18.39
C LEU A 176 -4.32 -17.38 19.71
N HIS A 177 -5.26 -17.21 20.65
CA HIS A 177 -5.25 -17.92 21.92
C HIS A 177 -5.38 -19.44 21.73
N SER A 178 -6.35 -19.85 20.90
CA SER A 178 -6.54 -21.24 20.49
C SER A 178 -5.30 -21.84 19.82
N TRP A 179 -4.58 -21.05 19.02
CA TRP A 179 -3.33 -21.49 18.41
C TRP A 179 -2.25 -21.75 19.47
N HIS A 180 -2.06 -20.85 20.44
CA HIS A 180 -1.09 -21.05 21.52
C HIS A 180 -1.40 -22.28 22.38
N GLN A 181 -2.67 -22.55 22.65
CA GLN A 181 -3.07 -23.76 23.41
C GLN A 181 -2.72 -25.05 22.67
N LYS A 182 -2.98 -25.11 21.35
CA LYS A 182 -2.69 -26.29 20.52
C LYS A 182 -1.19 -26.46 20.23
N ASN A 183 -0.44 -25.36 20.28
CA ASN A 183 0.96 -25.30 19.90
C ASN A 183 1.83 -24.85 21.09
N ALA A 184 1.56 -25.35 22.29
CA ALA A 184 2.23 -24.92 23.51
C ALA A 184 3.76 -25.15 23.48
N GLN A 185 4.23 -26.12 22.69
CA GLN A 185 5.65 -26.39 22.46
C GLN A 185 6.21 -25.81 21.15
N ALA A 186 5.38 -25.13 20.35
CA ALA A 186 5.85 -24.48 19.15
C ALA A 186 6.70 -23.26 19.49
N HIS A 187 7.74 -23.05 18.69
CA HIS A 187 8.54 -21.84 18.81
C HIS A 187 7.66 -20.60 18.52
N PRO A 188 7.76 -19.51 19.32
CA PRO A 188 6.95 -18.30 19.12
C PRO A 188 7.00 -17.72 17.70
N SER A 189 8.12 -17.91 17.00
CA SER A 189 8.30 -17.52 15.59
C SER A 189 7.38 -18.24 14.59
N GLN A 190 6.72 -19.34 14.99
CA GLN A 190 5.74 -20.03 14.15
C GLN A 190 4.39 -19.30 14.13
N CYS A 191 4.11 -18.46 15.13
CA CYS A 191 2.88 -17.67 15.19
C CYS A 191 3.05 -16.34 14.46
N ARG A 192 2.96 -16.39 13.13
CA ARG A 192 3.23 -15.21 12.29
C ARG A 192 2.27 -15.06 11.14
N PHE A 193 2.08 -13.81 10.75
CA PHE A 193 1.62 -13.47 9.43
C PHE A 193 2.73 -13.75 8.41
N GLN A 194 2.34 -14.27 7.25
CA GLN A 194 3.26 -14.59 6.17
C GLN A 194 2.95 -13.75 4.94
N THR A 195 3.98 -13.43 4.16
CA THR A 195 3.83 -12.68 2.91
C THR A 195 2.91 -13.43 1.94
N LEU A 196 1.76 -12.83 1.60
CA LEU A 196 0.82 -13.39 0.61
C LEU A 196 1.42 -13.31 -0.78
N ARG A 197 1.73 -14.46 -1.39
CA ARG A 197 2.22 -14.55 -2.77
C ARG A 197 1.07 -14.92 -3.69
N LEU A 198 0.59 -13.96 -4.47
CA LEU A 198 -0.44 -14.22 -5.48
C LEU A 198 0.15 -15.02 -6.65
N PRO A 199 -0.63 -15.93 -7.27
CA PRO A 199 -0.20 -16.63 -8.48
C PRO A 199 0.13 -15.63 -9.59
N ALA A 200 1.25 -15.83 -10.28
CA ALA A 200 1.57 -15.02 -11.45
C ALA A 200 0.48 -15.19 -12.51
N LYS A 201 -0.18 -14.10 -12.93
CA LYS A 201 -1.09 -14.16 -14.08
C LYS A 201 -0.29 -14.57 -15.32
N LYS A 202 -0.59 -15.73 -15.91
CA LYS A 202 -0.09 -16.11 -17.24
C LYS A 202 -0.45 -14.99 -18.22
N LYS A 203 0.56 -14.33 -18.81
CA LYS A 203 0.32 -13.38 -19.91
C LYS A 203 -0.25 -14.16 -21.09
N GLN A 204 -1.56 -14.10 -21.31
CA GLN A 204 -2.13 -14.49 -22.60
C GLN A 204 -1.61 -13.50 -23.64
N LYS A 205 -0.74 -13.97 -24.55
CA LYS A 205 -0.42 -13.24 -25.78
C LYS A 205 -1.73 -13.06 -26.55
N LYS A 206 -2.27 -11.85 -26.61
CA LYS A 206 -3.22 -11.51 -27.66
C LYS A 206 -2.40 -11.32 -28.94
N GLU A 207 -2.38 -12.34 -29.80
CA GLU A 207 -1.99 -12.15 -31.19
C GLU A 207 -3.01 -11.21 -31.84
N PHE A 208 -2.54 -10.03 -32.23
CA PHE A 208 -3.27 -9.18 -33.14
C PHE A 208 -3.12 -9.77 -34.54
N VAL A 209 -4.15 -10.49 -35.01
CA VAL A 209 -4.24 -10.90 -36.42
C VAL A 209 -4.45 -9.64 -37.25
N ALA A 210 -3.45 -9.25 -38.03
CA ALA A 210 -3.56 -8.20 -39.02
C ALA A 210 -4.39 -8.73 -40.20
N MET A 211 -5.58 -8.18 -40.39
CA MET A 211 -6.40 -8.44 -41.57
C MET A 211 -5.82 -7.60 -42.73
N GLN A 212 -5.03 -8.22 -43.61
CA GLN A 212 -4.64 -7.63 -44.88
C GLN A 212 -5.88 -7.55 -45.78
N GLN A 213 -6.31 -6.32 -46.10
CA GLN A 213 -7.27 -6.05 -47.16
C GLN A 213 -6.59 -6.29 -48.51
N CYS A 214 -7.06 -7.30 -49.25
CA CYS A 214 -6.86 -7.38 -50.69
C CYS A 214 -7.88 -6.46 -51.36
N ILE A 215 -7.42 -5.38 -51.99
CA ILE A 215 -8.15 -4.65 -53.01
C ILE A 215 -7.60 -5.13 -54.35
N LYS A 216 -8.49 -5.68 -55.20
CA LYS A 216 -8.30 -5.76 -56.65
C LYS A 216 -8.97 -4.55 -57.28
#